data_AF-A0A976IGN5-F1
#
_entry.id   AF-A0A976IGN5-F1
#
_cell.length_a   1.000
_cell.length_b   1.000
_cell.length_c   1.000
_cell.angle_alpha   90.00
_cell.angle_beta   90.00
_cell.angle_gamma   90.00
#
_symmetry.space_group_name_H-M   'P 1'
#
loop_
_entity.id
_entity.type
_entity.pdbx_description
1 polymer ?
#
loop_
_entity_poly.entity_id
_entity_poly.type
_entity_poly.pdbx_seq_one_letter_code
_entity_poly.pdbx_strand_id
1 'polypeptide(L)'
;MLSRRYLMSFSVHSFTRPFNVDQVTISISNRYNRSVHPDPTYELQKAQNWTKLQREMPRLFNASKFRLHKLYEDDAPSRSLHMEWGLTDYASYLGMCCSSERSSQLLKEGEKLQRNPFAFLSRKIGVAAVLETNDGHIVLIKRSKNVGLYQELYDTPGGHPEPCHILLTEEALETGNERLKAHFKDATKHEFFQSIRNEVYEEINISLQQQHPPKLMGVVYQTDACTPSFGTLAAIRSESIKSNKAGTNCSAKELKELYRAGPRDQFESTKLKLLPAESLLAQGSSLLVDLKLTPSAKGALGMYVWHCKHAHLH
;
A
#
# COMPACT_ATOMS: atom_id res chain seq x y z
N MET A 1 -21.82 -4.08 -10.34
CA MET A 1 -20.47 -3.84 -10.91
C MET A 1 -19.77 -2.80 -10.07
N LEU A 2 -18.49 -2.98 -9.77
CA LEU A 2 -17.70 -1.96 -9.08
C LEU A 2 -17.58 -0.73 -10.00
N SER A 3 -18.06 0.43 -9.55
CA SER A 3 -17.99 1.65 -10.36
C SER A 3 -16.53 2.06 -10.52
N ARG A 4 -15.99 1.95 -11.74
CA ARG A 4 -14.62 2.38 -12.04
C ARG A 4 -14.40 3.84 -11.66
N ARG A 5 -15.39 4.72 -11.84
CA ARG A 5 -15.30 6.14 -11.46
C ARG A 5 -15.11 6.30 -9.95
N TYR A 6 -15.88 5.57 -9.15
CA TYR A 6 -15.75 5.59 -7.69
C TYR A 6 -14.38 5.07 -7.24
N LEU A 7 -13.94 3.93 -7.79
CA LEU A 7 -12.64 3.35 -7.45
C LEU A 7 -11.45 4.22 -7.84
N MET A 8 -11.63 5.26 -8.65
CA MET A 8 -10.57 6.18 -9.07
C MET A 8 -10.42 7.40 -8.15
N SER A 9 -11.30 7.61 -7.16
CA SER A 9 -11.15 8.69 -6.19
C SER A 9 -10.16 8.34 -5.09
N PHE A 10 -9.42 9.34 -4.62
CA PHE A 10 -8.48 9.22 -3.52
C PHE A 10 -8.18 10.59 -2.90
N SER A 11 -7.63 10.56 -1.68
CA SER A 11 -6.95 11.68 -1.04
C SER A 11 -5.56 11.27 -0.60
N VAL A 12 -4.72 12.24 -0.24
CA VAL A 12 -3.33 12.01 0.16
C VAL A 12 -3.09 12.70 1.49
N HIS A 13 -2.57 11.95 2.46
CA HIS A 13 -1.96 12.48 3.68
C HIS A 13 -0.44 12.41 3.50
N SER A 14 0.18 13.54 3.13
CA SER A 14 1.63 13.63 2.98
C SER A 14 2.26 13.93 4.33
N PHE A 15 3.27 13.15 4.69
CA PHE A 15 4.08 13.45 5.86
C PHE A 15 5.01 14.62 5.57
N THR A 16 5.28 15.47 6.57
CA THR A 16 6.16 16.63 6.41
C THR A 16 7.56 16.22 5.97
N ARG A 17 8.08 15.13 6.56
CA ARG A 17 9.30 14.45 6.13
C ARG A 17 9.04 12.95 6.03
N PRO A 18 9.73 12.21 5.15
CA PRO A 18 9.58 10.76 5.12
C PRO A 18 10.05 10.13 6.44
N PHE A 19 9.33 9.12 6.93
CA PHE A 19 9.73 8.36 8.13
C PHE A 19 10.66 7.20 7.77
N ASN A 20 11.73 7.04 8.54
CA ASN A 20 12.55 5.83 8.54
C ASN A 20 11.90 4.70 9.35
N VAL A 21 12.37 3.46 9.16
CA VAL A 21 11.83 2.25 9.80
C VAL A 21 11.83 2.31 11.34
N ASP A 22 12.87 2.91 11.91
CA ASP A 22 13.05 3.08 13.36
C ASP A 22 12.09 4.11 13.96
N GLN A 23 11.61 5.06 13.16
CA GLN A 23 10.63 6.07 13.59
C GLN A 23 9.18 5.58 13.52
N VAL A 24 8.93 4.38 12.99
CA VAL A 24 7.59 3.82 12.88
C VAL A 24 7.34 2.82 13.99
N THR A 25 6.22 2.98 14.69
CA THR A 25 5.70 2.04 15.67
C THR A 25 4.35 1.51 15.22
N ILE A 26 4.22 0.19 15.18
CA ILE A 26 2.95 -0.49 14.91
C ILE A 26 2.50 -1.16 16.20
N SER A 27 1.22 -1.02 16.53
CA SER A 27 0.54 -1.84 17.53
C SER A 27 -0.48 -2.72 16.83
N ILE A 28 -0.50 -4.00 17.16
CA ILE A 28 -1.40 -5.00 16.57
C ILE A 28 -2.30 -5.60 17.66
N SER A 29 -3.61 -5.69 17.42
CA SER A 29 -4.57 -6.22 18.40
C SER A 29 -5.93 -6.50 17.75
N ASN A 30 -6.66 -7.53 18.22
CA ASN A 30 -8.02 -7.82 17.75
C ASN A 30 -9.03 -6.70 18.03
N ARG A 31 -8.77 -5.84 19.02
CA ARG A 31 -9.62 -4.66 19.27
C ARG A 31 -9.61 -3.65 18.11
N TYR A 32 -8.60 -3.75 17.24
CA TYR A 32 -8.45 -2.94 16.05
C TYR A 32 -9.01 -3.61 14.79
N ASN A 33 -9.58 -4.82 14.90
CA ASN A 33 -10.27 -5.49 13.81
C ASN A 33 -11.53 -4.72 13.44
N ARG A 34 -12.10 -5.05 12.28
CA ARG A 34 -13.41 -4.53 11.87
C ARG A 34 -14.49 -5.08 12.79
N SER A 35 -15.38 -4.22 13.27
CA SER A 35 -16.57 -4.66 14.00
C SER A 35 -17.57 -5.33 13.05
N VAL A 36 -18.27 -6.35 13.54
CA VAL A 36 -19.43 -6.91 12.83
C VAL A 36 -20.58 -5.92 12.95
N HIS A 37 -21.27 -5.65 11.84
CA HIS A 37 -22.42 -4.76 11.85
C HIS A 37 -23.60 -5.43 12.59
N PRO A 38 -24.35 -4.72 13.47
CA PRO A 38 -25.47 -5.31 14.21
C PRO A 38 -26.60 -5.85 13.33
N ASP A 39 -26.86 -5.19 12.20
CA ASP A 39 -27.72 -5.73 11.15
C ASP A 39 -26.98 -6.85 10.38
N PRO A 40 -27.44 -8.11 10.47
CA PRO A 40 -26.78 -9.26 9.85
C PRO A 40 -26.84 -9.24 8.31
N THR A 41 -27.70 -8.41 7.71
CA THR A 41 -27.82 -8.34 6.25
C THR A 41 -26.52 -7.89 5.59
N TYR A 42 -25.69 -7.07 6.24
CA TYR A 42 -24.40 -6.65 5.70
C TYR A 42 -23.42 -7.82 5.54
N GLU A 43 -23.33 -8.69 6.54
CA GLU A 43 -22.46 -9.89 6.47
C GLU A 43 -23.00 -10.91 5.46
N LEU A 44 -24.33 -11.09 5.42
CA LEU A 44 -24.97 -11.97 4.44
C LEU A 44 -24.71 -11.48 3.00
N GLN A 45 -24.89 -10.17 2.74
CA GLN A 45 -24.60 -9.59 1.44
C GLN A 45 -23.11 -9.68 1.09
N LYS A 46 -22.21 -9.47 2.05
CA LYS A 46 -20.77 -9.69 1.82
C LYS A 46 -20.51 -11.11 1.35
N ALA A 47 -21.04 -12.12 2.06
CA ALA A 47 -20.86 -13.52 1.72
C ALA A 47 -21.45 -13.85 0.33
N GLN A 48 -22.65 -13.37 0.03
CA GLN A 48 -23.29 -13.55 -1.29
C GLN A 48 -22.49 -12.92 -2.43
N ASN A 49 -21.96 -11.70 -2.23
CA ASN A 49 -21.10 -11.03 -3.20
C ASN A 49 -19.81 -11.80 -3.42
N TRP A 50 -19.20 -12.32 -2.36
CA TRP A 50 -18.01 -13.14 -2.45
C TRP A 50 -18.25 -14.43 -3.26
N THR A 51 -19.30 -15.18 -2.94
CA THR A 51 -19.68 -16.39 -3.69
C THR A 51 -19.97 -16.09 -5.17
N LYS A 52 -20.57 -14.93 -5.47
CA LYS A 52 -20.76 -14.49 -6.85
C LYS A 52 -19.42 -14.23 -7.56
N LEU A 53 -18.52 -13.49 -6.92
CA LEU A 53 -17.20 -13.18 -7.49
C LEU A 53 -16.34 -14.42 -7.71
N GLN A 54 -16.39 -15.41 -6.81
CA GLN A 54 -15.68 -16.68 -6.99
C GLN A 54 -16.20 -17.48 -8.20
N ARG A 55 -17.51 -17.41 -8.50
CA ARG A 55 -18.06 -18.02 -9.72
C ARG A 55 -17.59 -17.30 -10.99
N GLU A 56 -17.50 -15.98 -10.94
CA GLU A 56 -17.06 -15.15 -12.09
C GLU A 56 -15.54 -15.21 -12.31
N MET A 57 -14.78 -15.42 -11.23
CA MET A 57 -13.31 -15.46 -11.24
C MET A 57 -12.82 -16.68 -10.44
N PRO A 58 -12.76 -17.89 -11.04
CA PRO A 58 -12.45 -19.13 -10.32
C PRO A 58 -11.08 -19.17 -9.61
N ARG A 59 -10.14 -18.29 -10.00
CA ARG A 59 -8.83 -18.14 -9.36
C ARG A 59 -8.84 -17.21 -8.14
N LEU A 60 -9.98 -16.59 -7.83
CA LEU A 60 -10.12 -15.69 -6.70
C LEU A 60 -10.16 -16.49 -5.38
N PHE A 61 -9.23 -16.19 -4.49
CA PHE A 61 -9.19 -16.74 -3.13
C PHE A 61 -9.24 -15.62 -2.09
N ASN A 62 -9.72 -15.95 -0.89
CA ASN A 62 -9.73 -15.03 0.23
C ASN A 62 -8.40 -15.15 0.96
N ALA A 63 -7.77 -14.00 1.24
CA ALA A 63 -6.51 -13.93 1.96
C ALA A 63 -6.68 -12.98 3.15
N SER A 64 -6.07 -13.34 4.28
CA SER A 64 -5.95 -12.45 5.44
C SER A 64 -5.10 -11.24 5.08
N LYS A 65 -5.47 -10.07 5.61
CA LYS A 65 -4.79 -8.80 5.39
C LYS A 65 -4.71 -8.02 6.70
N PHE A 66 -3.74 -7.13 6.81
CA PHE A 66 -3.73 -6.15 7.89
C PHE A 66 -4.77 -5.06 7.64
N ARG A 67 -5.38 -4.53 8.70
CA ARG A 67 -6.35 -3.44 8.70
C ARG A 67 -5.76 -2.23 9.42
N LEU A 68 -5.90 -1.04 8.84
CA LEU A 68 -5.57 0.19 9.57
C LEU A 68 -6.77 0.65 10.41
N HIS A 69 -6.60 0.69 11.72
CA HIS A 69 -7.56 1.28 12.64
C HIS A 69 -7.31 2.79 12.79
N LYS A 70 -6.08 3.17 13.15
CA LYS A 70 -5.70 4.56 13.40
C LYS A 70 -4.24 4.82 13.03
N LEU A 71 -3.96 6.08 12.71
CA LEU A 71 -2.62 6.61 12.44
C LEU A 71 -2.49 7.99 13.07
N TYR A 72 -1.35 8.29 13.70
CA TYR A 72 -1.02 9.62 14.19
C TYR A 72 0.49 9.83 14.23
N GLU A 73 0.91 11.09 14.04
CA GLU A 73 2.29 11.54 14.13
C GLU A 73 2.53 12.14 15.53
N ASP A 74 3.67 11.85 16.12
CA ASP A 74 4.16 12.50 17.34
C ASP A 74 5.47 13.22 17.01
N ASP A 75 5.60 14.46 17.45
CA ASP A 75 6.76 15.31 17.18
C ASP A 75 7.77 15.36 18.34
N ALA A 76 7.47 14.77 19.52
CA ALA A 76 8.33 14.87 20.71
C ALA A 76 8.51 13.55 21.48
N PRO A 77 9.71 13.24 22.02
CA PRO A 77 10.98 13.97 21.95
C PRO A 77 11.75 13.78 20.63
N SER A 78 11.29 12.86 19.79
CA SER A 78 11.77 12.59 18.44
C SER A 78 10.59 12.23 17.56
N ARG A 79 10.56 12.72 16.32
CA ARG A 79 9.45 12.50 15.41
C ARG A 79 9.19 11.00 15.18
N SER A 80 7.99 10.52 15.50
CA SER A 80 7.54 9.14 15.32
C SER A 80 6.17 9.04 14.67
N LEU A 81 5.94 7.92 13.98
CA LEU A 81 4.65 7.56 13.42
C LEU A 81 4.09 6.37 14.17
N HIS A 82 2.89 6.52 14.71
CA HIS A 82 2.18 5.47 15.41
C HIS A 82 1.00 4.97 14.58
N MET A 83 0.93 3.66 14.42
CA MET A 83 -0.17 3.02 13.71
C MET A 83 -0.79 1.90 14.56
N GLU A 84 -2.12 1.85 14.55
CA GLU A 84 -2.92 0.84 15.22
C GLU A 84 -3.55 -0.07 14.18
N TRP A 85 -3.19 -1.35 14.21
CA TRP A 85 -3.49 -2.32 13.17
C TRP A 85 -4.32 -3.47 13.72
N GLY A 86 -5.30 -3.90 12.94
CA GLY A 86 -6.02 -5.15 13.16
C GLY A 86 -5.79 -6.12 12.01
N LEU A 87 -6.60 -7.17 11.99
CA LEU A 87 -6.75 -8.11 10.91
C LEU A 87 -8.08 -7.88 10.18
N THR A 88 -8.08 -8.27 8.92
CA THR A 88 -9.23 -8.27 8.00
C THR A 88 -8.95 -9.28 6.88
N ASP A 89 -9.78 -9.31 5.86
CA ASP A 89 -9.57 -10.15 4.69
C ASP A 89 -9.95 -9.45 3.39
N TYR A 90 -9.57 -10.07 2.27
CA TYR A 90 -9.84 -9.56 0.94
C TYR A 90 -11.33 -9.54 0.61
N ALA A 91 -12.09 -10.55 1.06
CA ALA A 91 -13.54 -10.62 0.89
C ALA A 91 -14.26 -9.43 1.56
N SER A 92 -13.84 -9.02 2.75
CA SER A 92 -14.38 -7.87 3.46
C SER A 92 -13.98 -6.54 2.83
N TYR A 93 -12.80 -6.46 2.20
CA TYR A 93 -12.46 -5.29 1.40
C TYR A 93 -13.41 -5.12 0.20
N LEU A 94 -13.58 -6.17 -0.62
CA LEU A 94 -14.48 -6.11 -1.77
C LEU A 94 -15.94 -5.91 -1.33
N GLY A 95 -16.32 -6.59 -0.25
CA GLY A 95 -17.66 -6.58 0.30
C GLY A 95 -18.05 -5.24 0.91
N MET A 96 -17.15 -4.53 1.59
CA MET A 96 -17.49 -3.36 2.40
C MET A 96 -16.95 -2.03 1.83
N CYS A 97 -15.82 -2.03 1.12
CA CYS A 97 -15.11 -0.79 0.74
C CYS A 97 -15.29 -0.42 -0.74
N CYS A 98 -15.44 -1.41 -1.63
CA CYS A 98 -15.40 -1.18 -3.08
C CYS A 98 -16.72 -0.71 -3.71
N SER A 99 -17.79 -0.55 -2.92
CA SER A 99 -19.06 0.02 -3.37
C SER A 99 -19.30 1.37 -2.70
N SER A 100 -19.54 2.41 -3.50
CA SER A 100 -19.81 3.77 -2.99
C SER A 100 -21.02 3.80 -2.06
N GLU A 101 -22.14 3.20 -2.48
CA GLU A 101 -23.37 3.19 -1.67
C GLU A 101 -23.13 2.51 -0.32
N ARG A 102 -22.51 1.32 -0.34
CA ARG A 102 -22.29 0.53 0.87
C ARG A 102 -21.28 1.19 1.80
N SER A 103 -20.15 1.64 1.29
CA SER A 103 -19.14 2.31 2.11
C SER A 103 -19.68 3.60 2.72
N SER A 104 -20.40 4.43 1.95
CA SER A 104 -21.09 5.62 2.46
C SER A 104 -22.10 5.32 3.57
N GLN A 105 -22.87 4.22 3.46
CA GLN A 105 -23.78 3.76 4.52
C GLN A 105 -23.02 3.30 5.77
N LEU A 106 -22.01 2.44 5.60
CA LEU A 106 -21.20 1.92 6.69
C LEU A 106 -20.42 3.02 7.44
N LEU A 107 -19.98 4.07 6.73
CA LEU A 107 -19.34 5.25 7.35
C LEU A 107 -20.30 5.96 8.31
N LYS A 108 -21.54 6.20 7.87
CA LYS A 108 -22.57 6.86 8.69
C LYS A 108 -22.97 6.02 9.89
N GLU A 109 -23.21 4.72 9.68
CA GLU A 109 -23.58 3.80 10.76
C GLU A 109 -22.42 3.57 11.73
N GLY A 110 -21.17 3.52 11.24
CA GLY A 110 -19.98 3.41 12.10
C GLY A 110 -19.85 4.60 13.05
N GLU A 111 -20.04 5.81 12.54
CA GLU A 111 -20.05 7.02 13.37
C GLU A 111 -21.17 6.97 14.41
N LYS A 112 -22.39 6.65 13.97
CA LYS A 112 -23.58 6.62 14.82
C LYS A 112 -23.53 5.55 15.91
N LEU A 113 -23.11 4.33 15.58
CA LEU A 113 -23.19 3.16 16.46
C LEU A 113 -21.92 2.93 17.28
N GLN A 114 -20.75 3.35 16.78
CA GLN A 114 -19.45 3.03 17.36
C GLN A 114 -18.57 4.27 17.59
N ARG A 115 -19.04 5.49 17.25
CA ARG A 115 -18.24 6.73 17.28
C ARG A 115 -16.92 6.60 16.52
N ASN A 116 -16.95 5.79 15.47
CA ASN A 116 -15.83 5.52 14.60
C ASN A 116 -16.38 5.24 13.20
N PRO A 117 -16.20 6.16 12.24
CA PRO A 117 -16.79 6.01 10.91
C PRO A 117 -16.25 4.77 10.20
N PHE A 118 -15.05 4.31 10.57
CA PHE A 118 -14.41 3.16 9.94
C PHE A 118 -14.70 1.83 10.64
N ALA A 119 -15.51 1.79 11.71
CA ALA A 119 -15.74 0.61 12.53
C ALA A 119 -16.11 -0.64 11.70
N PHE A 120 -16.96 -0.47 10.69
CA PHE A 120 -17.48 -1.55 9.85
C PHE A 120 -16.76 -1.72 8.50
N LEU A 121 -15.64 -1.02 8.30
CA LEU A 121 -14.86 -1.09 7.05
C LEU A 121 -13.59 -1.92 7.23
N SER A 122 -13.25 -2.67 6.17
CA SER A 122 -12.04 -3.51 6.13
C SER A 122 -10.76 -2.69 6.21
N ARG A 123 -10.68 -1.58 5.48
CA ARG A 123 -9.49 -0.68 5.40
C ARG A 123 -8.17 -1.46 5.34
N LYS A 124 -8.14 -2.48 4.48
CA LYS A 124 -6.93 -3.31 4.29
C LYS A 124 -5.75 -2.43 3.91
N ILE A 125 -4.58 -2.75 4.44
CA ILE A 125 -3.35 -2.00 4.21
C ILE A 125 -2.72 -2.44 2.90
N GLY A 126 -2.47 -1.47 2.02
CA GLY A 126 -1.62 -1.63 0.85
C GLY A 126 -0.31 -0.84 0.98
N VAL A 127 0.63 -1.15 0.11
CA VAL A 127 1.92 -0.46 -0.02
C VAL A 127 2.20 -0.13 -1.49
N ALA A 128 2.89 0.99 -1.71
CA ALA A 128 3.30 1.44 -3.03
C ALA A 128 4.72 2.01 -2.97
N ALA A 129 5.60 1.52 -3.84
CA ALA A 129 7.00 1.90 -3.92
C ALA A 129 7.23 2.83 -5.12
N VAL A 130 7.52 4.11 -4.86
CA VAL A 130 8.09 5.00 -5.86
C VAL A 130 9.58 4.69 -5.96
N LEU A 131 9.96 4.03 -7.05
CA LEU A 131 11.34 3.69 -7.34
C LEU A 131 11.96 4.64 -8.34
N GLU A 132 13.14 5.15 -7.99
CA GLU A 132 14.00 5.93 -8.88
C GLU A 132 15.30 5.16 -9.13
N THR A 133 15.64 4.96 -10.40
CA THR A 133 16.93 4.40 -10.84
C THR A 133 18.08 5.37 -10.60
N ASN A 134 19.31 4.87 -10.70
CA ASN A 134 20.51 5.69 -10.49
C ASN A 134 20.65 6.88 -11.47
N ASP A 135 20.06 6.73 -12.66
CA ASP A 135 20.08 7.65 -13.79
C ASP A 135 18.79 8.45 -13.89
N GLY A 136 18.04 8.55 -12.78
CA GLY A 136 16.92 9.47 -12.62
C GLY A 136 15.66 9.07 -13.36
N HIS A 137 15.34 7.78 -13.43
CA HIS A 137 14.07 7.31 -13.99
C HIS A 137 13.15 6.72 -12.92
N ILE A 138 11.90 7.16 -12.92
CA ILE A 138 10.81 6.59 -12.14
C ILE A 138 10.29 5.32 -12.82
N VAL A 139 10.17 4.26 -12.02
CA VAL A 139 9.69 2.95 -12.45
C VAL A 139 8.18 2.85 -12.31
N LEU A 140 7.51 2.49 -13.39
CA LEU A 140 6.11 2.09 -13.40
C LEU A 140 5.91 0.74 -14.09
N ILE A 141 4.88 0.03 -13.68
CA ILE A 141 4.41 -1.19 -14.33
C ILE A 141 3.02 -0.95 -14.92
N LYS A 142 2.70 -1.60 -16.04
CA LYS A 142 1.34 -1.58 -16.61
C LYS A 142 0.60 -2.82 -16.17
N ARG A 143 -0.48 -2.66 -15.40
CA ARG A 143 -1.30 -3.76 -14.88
C ARG A 143 -1.92 -4.57 -16.02
N SER A 144 -1.89 -5.89 -15.86
CA SER A 144 -2.47 -6.88 -16.78
C SER A 144 -4.01 -6.80 -16.85
N LYS A 145 -4.63 -7.48 -17.81
CA LYS A 145 -6.09 -7.73 -17.81
C LYS A 145 -6.51 -8.84 -16.85
N ASN A 146 -5.54 -9.63 -16.36
CA ASN A 146 -5.81 -10.78 -15.51
C ASN A 146 -5.95 -10.43 -14.02
N VAL A 147 -5.64 -9.19 -13.63
CA VAL A 147 -5.77 -8.73 -12.24
C VAL A 147 -7.20 -8.26 -11.94
N GLY A 148 -7.62 -8.36 -10.67
CA GLY A 148 -9.00 -8.09 -10.28
C GLY A 148 -9.43 -6.60 -10.34
N LEU A 149 -8.49 -5.67 -10.16
CA LEU A 149 -8.76 -4.22 -10.15
C LEU A 149 -7.73 -3.45 -10.98
N TYR A 150 -8.17 -2.30 -11.50
CA TYR A 150 -7.32 -1.31 -12.18
C TYR A 150 -6.58 -1.85 -13.42
N GLN A 151 -7.18 -2.81 -14.13
CA GLN A 151 -6.63 -3.39 -15.35
C GLN A 151 -6.20 -2.32 -16.36
N GLU A 152 -5.06 -2.55 -17.02
CA GLU A 152 -4.47 -1.69 -18.06
C GLU A 152 -4.03 -0.28 -17.60
N LEU A 153 -4.13 0.03 -16.30
CA LEU A 153 -3.58 1.26 -15.73
C LEU A 153 -2.09 1.08 -15.39
N TYR A 154 -1.36 2.19 -15.37
CA TYR A 154 0.00 2.22 -14.81
C TYR A 154 -0.05 2.26 -13.29
N ASP A 155 0.85 1.52 -12.68
CA ASP A 155 1.03 1.42 -11.23
C ASP A 155 2.50 1.63 -10.87
N THR A 156 2.74 1.98 -9.61
CA THR A 156 4.05 1.80 -8.97
C THR A 156 4.13 0.37 -8.44
N PRO A 157 5.32 -0.24 -8.35
CA PRO A 157 5.43 -1.54 -7.72
C PRO A 157 4.88 -1.54 -6.29
N GLY A 158 4.23 -2.63 -5.89
CA GLY A 158 3.64 -2.73 -4.56
C GLY A 158 2.40 -3.61 -4.51
N GLY A 159 2.01 -3.96 -3.30
CA GLY A 159 0.83 -4.77 -3.06
C GLY A 159 0.39 -4.68 -1.60
N HIS A 160 0.44 -5.79 -0.86
CA HIS A 160 -0.16 -5.83 0.48
C HIS A 160 0.66 -6.70 1.43
N PRO A 161 1.09 -6.18 2.59
CA PRO A 161 1.65 -7.03 3.63
C PRO A 161 0.63 -8.09 4.06
N GLU A 162 1.09 -9.32 4.29
CA GLU A 162 0.21 -10.44 4.62
C GLU A 162 0.49 -11.00 6.02
N PRO A 163 -0.52 -11.11 6.90
CA PRO A 163 -0.36 -11.72 8.22
C PRO A 163 0.17 -13.17 8.17
N CYS A 164 -0.13 -13.90 7.09
CA CYS A 164 0.31 -15.29 6.93
C CYS A 164 1.84 -15.43 6.82
N HIS A 165 2.55 -14.41 6.31
CA HIS A 165 4.01 -14.42 6.21
C HIS A 165 4.71 -14.42 7.57
N ILE A 166 4.01 -13.94 8.61
CA ILE A 166 4.49 -13.94 10.00
C ILE A 166 3.68 -14.90 10.88
N LEU A 167 2.93 -15.83 10.27
CA LEU A 167 2.10 -16.81 10.95
C LEU A 167 1.10 -16.19 11.95
N LEU A 168 0.65 -14.97 11.66
CA LEU A 168 -0.27 -14.23 12.52
C LEU A 168 -1.73 -14.57 12.17
N THR A 169 -2.47 -15.03 13.18
CA THR A 169 -3.92 -15.30 13.11
C THR A 169 -4.66 -14.50 14.18
N GLU A 170 -5.99 -14.37 14.04
CA GLU A 170 -6.83 -13.75 15.08
C GLU A 170 -6.74 -14.52 16.41
N GLU A 171 -6.75 -15.86 16.36
CA GLU A 171 -6.59 -16.71 17.54
C GLU A 171 -5.26 -16.47 18.26
N ALA A 172 -4.16 -16.28 17.51
CA ALA A 172 -2.85 -16.03 18.08
C ALA A 172 -2.77 -14.66 18.78
N LEU A 173 -3.51 -13.66 18.31
CA LEU A 173 -3.62 -12.34 18.98
C LEU A 173 -4.49 -12.39 20.24
N GLU A 174 -5.50 -13.26 20.26
CA GLU A 174 -6.43 -13.44 21.38
C GLU A 174 -5.81 -14.23 22.53
N THR A 175 -5.26 -15.41 22.21
CA THR A 175 -4.80 -16.39 23.20
C THR A 175 -3.31 -16.28 23.52
N GLY A 176 -2.56 -15.50 22.73
CA GLY A 176 -1.12 -15.33 22.89
C GLY A 176 -0.75 -14.70 24.23
N ASN A 177 0.30 -15.24 24.86
CA ASN A 177 0.91 -14.58 26.01
C ASN A 177 1.61 -13.27 25.60
N GLU A 178 2.01 -12.46 26.59
CA GLU A 178 2.64 -11.15 26.34
C GLU A 178 3.91 -11.23 25.49
N ARG A 179 4.69 -12.31 25.61
CA ARG A 179 5.89 -12.53 24.79
C ARG A 179 5.52 -12.74 23.32
N LEU A 180 4.48 -13.51 23.04
CA LEU A 180 4.01 -13.76 21.67
C LEU A 180 3.41 -12.49 21.06
N LYS A 181 2.64 -11.71 21.85
CA LYS A 181 2.11 -10.41 21.41
C LYS A 181 3.22 -9.41 21.10
N ALA A 182 4.26 -9.35 21.93
CA ALA A 182 5.44 -8.52 21.68
C ALA A 182 6.18 -8.95 20.39
N HIS A 183 6.33 -10.26 20.18
CA HIS A 183 6.91 -10.79 18.94
C HIS A 183 6.09 -10.36 17.72
N PHE A 184 4.77 -10.48 17.75
CA PHE A 184 3.93 -10.06 16.63
C PHE A 184 3.97 -8.56 16.36
N LYS A 185 4.16 -7.74 17.38
CA LYS A 185 4.36 -6.30 17.21
C LYS A 185 5.58 -6.00 16.33
N ASP A 186 6.72 -6.62 16.66
CA ASP A 186 7.96 -6.44 15.90
C ASP A 186 7.89 -7.10 14.53
N ALA A 187 7.34 -8.33 14.45
CA ALA A 187 7.15 -9.05 13.20
C ALA A 187 6.22 -8.31 12.23
N THR A 188 5.15 -7.68 12.73
CA THR A 188 4.23 -6.86 11.91
C THR A 188 4.95 -5.65 11.32
N LYS A 189 5.78 -4.96 12.11
CA LYS A 189 6.61 -3.86 11.59
C LYS A 189 7.60 -4.34 10.54
N HIS A 190 8.27 -5.46 10.80
CA HIS A 190 9.21 -6.06 9.85
C HIS A 190 8.49 -6.43 8.54
N GLU A 191 7.36 -7.13 8.60
CA GLU A 191 6.54 -7.49 7.44
C GLU A 191 6.06 -6.26 6.65
N PHE A 192 5.67 -5.18 7.33
CA PHE A 192 5.26 -3.96 6.64
C PHE A 192 6.36 -3.42 5.72
N PHE A 193 7.59 -3.30 6.21
CA PHE A 193 8.70 -2.77 5.42
C PHE A 193 9.31 -3.80 4.46
N GLN A 194 9.34 -5.07 4.86
CA GLN A 194 9.86 -6.15 4.04
C GLN A 194 8.93 -6.43 2.86
N SER A 195 7.60 -6.35 3.04
CA SER A 195 6.66 -6.55 1.94
C SER A 195 6.89 -5.54 0.82
N ILE A 196 7.13 -4.25 1.13
CA ILE A 196 7.49 -3.24 0.12
C ILE A 196 8.66 -3.73 -0.75
N ARG A 197 9.72 -4.25 -0.12
CA ARG A 197 10.92 -4.70 -0.84
C ARG A 197 10.69 -6.01 -1.60
N ASN A 198 9.86 -6.90 -1.04
CA ASN A 198 9.46 -8.13 -1.70
C ASN A 198 8.67 -7.83 -2.97
N GLU A 199 7.68 -6.94 -2.91
CA GLU A 199 6.88 -6.54 -4.09
C GLU A 199 7.78 -5.97 -5.20
N VAL A 200 8.77 -5.15 -4.84
CA VAL A 200 9.79 -4.67 -5.78
C VAL A 200 10.59 -5.83 -6.39
N TYR A 201 11.00 -6.81 -5.60
CA TYR A 201 11.69 -7.98 -6.15
C TYR A 201 10.77 -8.82 -7.05
N GLU A 202 9.54 -9.07 -6.60
CA GLU A 202 8.61 -10.00 -7.24
C GLU A 202 7.99 -9.44 -8.52
N GLU A 203 7.77 -8.12 -8.61
CA GLU A 203 7.17 -7.47 -9.78
C GLU A 203 8.20 -6.91 -10.78
N ILE A 204 9.40 -6.54 -10.33
CA ILE A 204 10.41 -5.92 -11.21
C ILE A 204 11.81 -6.55 -11.18
N ASN A 205 12.01 -7.60 -10.38
CA ASN A 205 13.23 -8.41 -10.35
C ASN A 205 14.49 -7.66 -9.86
N ILE A 206 14.32 -6.66 -8.97
CA ILE A 206 15.44 -6.03 -8.27
C ILE A 206 15.69 -6.76 -6.95
N SER A 207 16.87 -7.36 -6.79
CA SER A 207 17.20 -8.11 -5.58
C SER A 207 17.18 -7.23 -4.32
N LEU A 208 16.90 -7.83 -3.16
CA LEU A 208 16.86 -7.09 -1.89
C LEU A 208 18.17 -6.35 -1.61
N GLN A 209 19.33 -6.91 -2.00
CA GLN A 209 20.65 -6.31 -1.81
C GLN A 209 20.85 -5.02 -2.62
N GLN A 210 20.10 -4.86 -3.71
CA GLN A 210 20.12 -3.66 -4.56
C GLN A 210 19.10 -2.60 -4.12
N GLN A 211 18.30 -2.89 -3.08
CA GLN A 211 17.26 -1.98 -2.59
C GLN A 211 17.67 -1.32 -1.27
N HIS A 212 17.44 -0.02 -1.17
CA HIS A 212 17.57 0.71 0.09
C HIS A 212 16.38 0.46 1.02
N PRO A 213 16.55 0.67 2.35
CA PRO A 213 15.43 0.69 3.27
C PRO A 213 14.35 1.68 2.81
N PRO A 214 13.05 1.30 2.78
CA PRO A 214 11.99 2.20 2.35
C PRO A 214 11.83 3.38 3.31
N LYS A 215 11.57 4.56 2.77
CA LYS A 215 11.15 5.73 3.57
C LYS A 215 9.69 6.02 3.32
N LEU A 216 8.91 6.14 4.39
CA LEU A 216 7.46 6.30 4.30
C LEU A 216 7.11 7.77 4.04
N MET A 217 6.58 8.11 2.86
CA MET A 217 6.29 9.50 2.47
C MET A 217 4.91 9.99 2.91
N GLY A 218 3.98 9.07 3.10
CA GLY A 218 2.59 9.37 3.44
C GLY A 218 1.65 8.23 3.09
N VAL A 219 0.35 8.54 3.09
CA VAL A 219 -0.72 7.57 2.86
C VAL A 219 -1.66 8.09 1.77
N VAL A 220 -1.93 7.25 0.79
CA VAL A 220 -3.02 7.44 -0.17
C VAL A 220 -4.25 6.75 0.37
N TYR A 221 -5.31 7.51 0.62
CA TYR A 221 -6.61 6.96 1.02
C TYR A 221 -7.49 6.82 -0.21
N GLN A 222 -7.77 5.58 -0.61
CA GLN A 222 -8.63 5.29 -1.76
C GLN A 222 -10.09 5.33 -1.33
N THR A 223 -10.88 6.04 -2.13
CA THR A 223 -12.31 6.27 -1.96
C THR A 223 -12.71 6.88 -0.61
N ASP A 224 -14.01 7.07 -0.37
CA ASP A 224 -14.56 7.51 0.92
C ASP A 224 -14.37 6.44 2.02
N ALA A 225 -14.26 5.16 1.65
CA ALA A 225 -13.89 4.09 2.55
C ALA A 225 -12.48 4.25 3.16
N CYS A 226 -11.68 5.21 2.66
CA CYS A 226 -10.33 5.52 3.11
C CYS A 226 -9.47 4.26 3.26
N THR A 227 -9.48 3.39 2.23
CA THR A 227 -8.61 2.21 2.20
C THR A 227 -7.17 2.69 2.00
N PRO A 228 -6.27 2.47 2.95
CA PRO A 228 -4.93 3.03 2.91
C PRO A 228 -4.01 2.26 1.97
N SER A 229 -3.27 2.99 1.14
CA SER A 229 -2.07 2.53 0.45
C SER A 229 -0.91 3.44 0.86
N PHE A 230 0.08 2.87 1.54
CA PHE A 230 1.22 3.64 2.03
C PHE A 230 2.20 3.90 0.88
N GLY A 231 2.36 5.18 0.54
CA GLY A 231 3.32 5.61 -0.46
C GLY A 231 4.70 5.69 0.18
N THR A 232 5.62 4.94 -0.39
CA THR A 232 6.98 4.80 0.10
C THR A 232 7.93 5.26 -0.98
N LEU A 233 8.95 6.01 -0.58
CA LEU A 233 10.11 6.22 -1.41
C LEU A 233 11.02 5.01 -1.19
N ALA A 234 11.08 4.15 -2.19
CA ALA A 234 12.07 3.10 -2.24
C ALA A 234 13.07 3.54 -3.31
N ALA A 235 14.16 4.19 -2.93
CA ALA A 235 15.17 4.53 -3.93
C ALA A 235 15.93 3.25 -4.33
N ILE A 236 16.24 3.09 -5.62
CA ILE A 236 17.34 2.21 -6.08
C ILE A 236 18.67 2.99 -6.01
N ARG A 237 18.65 4.15 -5.34
CA ARG A 237 19.72 5.13 -5.29
C ARG A 237 20.28 5.24 -3.89
N SER A 238 21.61 5.07 -3.83
CA SER A 238 22.47 5.40 -2.71
C SER A 238 22.12 6.78 -2.16
N GLU A 239 21.77 6.84 -0.88
CA GLU A 239 22.09 8.05 -0.11
C GLU A 239 23.61 8.18 -0.08
N SER A 240 24.10 8.93 -1.06
CA SER A 240 25.00 10.02 -0.78
C SER A 240 24.17 11.31 -0.76
N ILE A 241 24.23 12.24 0.19
CA ILE A 241 25.25 12.56 1.20
C ILE A 241 26.61 11.91 0.92
N LYS A 242 27.27 12.38 -0.14
CA LYS A 242 28.69 12.23 -0.48
C LYS A 242 29.52 11.19 0.31
N SER A 243 29.19 9.91 0.26
CA SER A 243 30.06 8.85 0.73
C SER A 243 30.08 7.70 -0.29
N ASN A 244 31.19 7.63 -1.00
CA ASN A 244 31.64 6.48 -1.76
C ASN A 244 31.59 5.22 -0.89
N LYS A 245 30.64 4.31 -1.15
CA LYS A 245 30.84 2.88 -0.93
C LYS A 245 29.85 2.07 -1.77
N ALA A 246 30.41 1.06 -2.43
CA ALA A 246 29.79 0.24 -3.46
C ALA A 246 28.47 -0.42 -3.01
N GLY A 247 27.36 0.07 -3.57
CA GLY A 247 26.13 -0.69 -3.76
C GLY A 247 25.81 -0.61 -5.25
N THR A 248 25.51 -1.73 -5.88
CA THR A 248 25.26 -1.81 -7.33
C THR A 248 24.03 -0.98 -7.70
N ASN A 249 24.30 0.22 -8.21
CA ASN A 249 23.33 1.17 -8.73
C ASN A 249 22.65 0.59 -9.99
N CYS A 250 21.35 0.31 -9.97
CA CYS A 250 20.62 -0.15 -11.17
C CYS A 250 20.19 1.04 -12.03
N SER A 251 20.67 1.09 -13.27
CA SER A 251 20.26 2.03 -14.31
C SER A 251 18.93 1.62 -14.96
N ALA A 252 18.30 2.57 -15.66
CA ALA A 252 17.11 2.28 -16.46
C ALA A 252 17.33 1.19 -17.52
N LYS A 253 18.56 1.04 -18.03
CA LYS A 253 18.91 -0.03 -18.98
C LYS A 253 18.97 -1.39 -18.29
N GLU A 254 19.74 -1.50 -17.21
CA GLU A 254 19.87 -2.75 -16.45
C GLU A 254 18.52 -3.21 -15.90
N LEU A 255 17.68 -2.27 -15.44
CA LEU A 255 16.35 -2.61 -14.94
C LEU A 255 15.45 -3.20 -16.02
N LYS A 256 15.55 -2.72 -17.28
CA LYS A 256 14.82 -3.34 -18.40
C LYS A 256 15.29 -4.77 -18.65
N GLU A 257 16.58 -5.05 -18.47
CA GLU A 257 17.15 -6.39 -18.63
C GLU A 257 16.69 -7.31 -17.49
N LEU A 258 16.71 -6.84 -16.25
CA LEU A 258 16.18 -7.55 -15.07
C LEU A 258 14.69 -7.88 -15.23
N TYR A 259 13.87 -6.92 -15.64
CA TYR A 259 12.44 -7.15 -15.87
C TYR A 259 12.20 -8.12 -17.04
N ARG A 260 13.00 -8.05 -18.12
CA ARG A 260 12.89 -8.99 -19.25
C ARG A 260 13.28 -10.41 -18.89
N ALA A 261 14.17 -10.59 -17.92
CA ALA A 261 14.51 -11.92 -17.41
C ALA A 261 13.33 -12.63 -16.72
N GLY A 262 12.23 -11.92 -16.48
CA GLY A 262 10.99 -12.47 -15.96
C GLY A 262 10.90 -12.28 -14.44
N PRO A 263 10.18 -11.25 -13.95
CA PRO A 263 9.83 -11.16 -12.53
C PRO A 263 8.98 -12.36 -12.12
N ARG A 264 9.00 -12.70 -10.82
CA ARG A 264 8.22 -13.81 -10.26
C ARG A 264 6.73 -13.67 -10.62
N ASP A 265 6.22 -12.45 -10.55
CA ASP A 265 4.83 -12.10 -10.80
C ASP A 265 4.62 -11.46 -12.19
N GLN A 266 5.35 -11.94 -13.19
CA GLN A 266 5.24 -11.49 -14.58
C GLN A 266 3.83 -11.59 -15.19
N PHE A 267 2.89 -12.29 -14.55
CA PHE A 267 1.49 -12.36 -14.99
C PHE A 267 0.66 -11.12 -14.57
N GLU A 268 1.11 -10.38 -13.55
CA GLU A 268 0.41 -9.23 -12.97
C GLU A 268 0.63 -7.94 -13.77
N SER A 269 1.79 -7.81 -14.41
CA SER A 269 2.14 -6.67 -15.26
C SER A 269 2.46 -7.10 -16.69
N THR A 270 2.21 -6.21 -17.65
CA THR A 270 2.42 -6.47 -19.08
C THR A 270 3.57 -5.65 -19.67
N LYS A 271 4.04 -4.65 -18.94
CA LYS A 271 5.04 -3.69 -19.43
C LYS A 271 5.70 -2.93 -18.29
N LEU A 272 7.02 -2.81 -18.35
CA LEU A 272 7.79 -1.82 -17.62
C LEU A 272 7.79 -0.47 -18.37
N LYS A 273 7.52 0.63 -17.66
CA LYS A 273 7.67 1.99 -18.17
C LYS A 273 8.62 2.76 -17.26
N LEU A 274 9.61 3.38 -17.87
CA LEU A 274 10.61 4.22 -17.19
C LEU A 274 10.37 5.66 -17.63
N LEU A 275 10.13 6.54 -16.66
CA LEU A 275 9.84 7.96 -16.86
C LEU A 275 10.97 8.80 -16.29
N PRO A 276 11.59 9.72 -17.05
CA PRO A 276 12.57 10.63 -16.47
C PRO A 276 11.96 11.42 -15.30
N ALA A 277 12.60 11.39 -14.13
CA ALA A 277 12.15 12.08 -12.93
C ALA A 277 12.03 13.59 -13.18
N GLU A 278 12.96 14.17 -13.95
CA GLU A 278 12.93 15.57 -14.36
C GLU A 278 11.64 15.95 -15.11
N SER A 279 11.09 15.04 -15.94
CA SER A 279 9.86 15.31 -16.68
C SER A 279 8.65 15.36 -15.74
N LEU A 280 8.68 14.58 -14.65
CA LEU A 280 7.66 14.60 -13.62
C LEU A 280 7.78 15.84 -12.72
N LEU A 281 9.01 16.29 -12.45
CA LEU A 281 9.30 17.44 -11.59
C LEU A 281 9.15 18.79 -12.30
N ALA A 282 9.23 18.80 -13.64
CA ALA A 282 9.12 20.00 -14.47
C ALA A 282 7.93 20.89 -14.08
N GLN A 283 8.14 22.20 -14.13
CA GLN A 283 7.09 23.17 -13.86
C GLN A 283 5.97 23.02 -14.90
N GLY A 284 4.72 22.96 -14.43
CA GLY A 284 3.56 22.76 -15.31
C GLY A 284 3.40 21.35 -15.89
N SER A 285 4.17 20.36 -15.42
CA SER A 285 4.04 18.96 -15.89
C SER A 285 2.62 18.42 -15.66
N SER A 286 1.99 17.94 -16.74
CA SER A 286 0.68 17.28 -16.74
C SER A 286 0.78 15.76 -16.65
N LEU A 287 1.99 15.18 -16.50
CA LEU A 287 2.20 13.73 -16.59
C LEU A 287 1.35 12.91 -15.61
N LEU A 288 1.12 13.40 -14.38
CA LEU A 288 0.25 12.73 -13.40
C LEU A 288 -1.24 12.72 -13.81
N VAL A 289 -1.63 13.60 -14.72
CA VAL A 289 -2.98 13.68 -15.29
C VAL A 289 -3.08 12.85 -16.57
N ASP A 290 -2.08 12.95 -17.44
CA ASP A 290 -2.08 12.30 -18.75
C ASP A 290 -1.85 10.80 -18.67
N LEU A 291 -1.04 10.35 -17.70
CA LEU A 291 -0.86 8.93 -17.43
C LEU A 291 -2.12 8.37 -16.80
N LYS A 292 -2.62 7.27 -17.39
CA LYS A 292 -3.70 6.45 -16.83
C LYS A 292 -3.18 5.66 -15.62
N LEU A 293 -2.97 6.34 -14.50
CA LEU A 293 -2.43 5.79 -13.25
C LEU A 293 -3.52 5.19 -12.38
N THR A 294 -3.18 4.19 -11.56
CA THR A 294 -4.01 3.81 -10.41
C THR A 294 -4.08 4.97 -9.41
N PRO A 295 -5.10 5.03 -8.53
CA PRO A 295 -5.15 6.03 -7.47
C PRO A 295 -3.94 5.96 -6.54
N SER A 296 -3.50 4.75 -6.20
CA SER A 296 -2.33 4.49 -5.36
C SER A 296 -1.06 5.09 -5.99
N ALA A 297 -0.77 4.74 -7.24
CA ALA A 297 0.38 5.27 -7.96
C ALA A 297 0.31 6.78 -8.14
N LYS A 298 -0.86 7.33 -8.49
CA LYS A 298 -1.03 8.77 -8.67
C LYS A 298 -0.77 9.54 -7.38
N GLY A 299 -1.31 9.06 -6.25
CA GLY A 299 -1.06 9.65 -4.94
C GLY A 299 0.40 9.52 -4.51
N ALA A 300 1.02 8.34 -4.69
CA ALA A 300 2.41 8.09 -4.33
C ALA A 300 3.39 8.97 -5.14
N LEU A 301 3.20 9.08 -6.45
CA LEU A 301 4.00 9.96 -7.30
C LEU A 301 3.76 11.45 -6.97
N GLY A 302 2.53 11.82 -6.61
CA GLY A 302 2.23 13.17 -6.11
C GLY A 302 3.01 13.52 -4.85
N MET A 303 3.11 12.58 -3.91
CA MET A 303 3.95 12.74 -2.71
C MET A 303 5.42 12.85 -3.06
N TYR A 304 5.93 12.02 -3.97
CA TYR A 304 7.31 12.13 -4.46
C TYR A 304 7.61 13.52 -5.01
N VAL A 305 6.75 14.03 -5.91
CA VAL A 305 6.92 15.38 -6.49
C VAL A 305 6.91 16.44 -5.40
N TRP A 306 6.00 16.33 -4.42
CA TRP A 306 5.92 17.26 -3.30
C TRP A 306 7.23 17.25 -2.49
N HIS A 307 7.70 16.07 -2.06
CA HIS A 307 8.94 15.91 -1.29
C HIS A 307 10.16 16.43 -2.03
N CYS A 308 10.33 16.10 -3.32
CA CYS A 308 11.44 16.61 -4.12
C CYS A 308 11.43 18.13 -4.27
N LYS A 309 10.25 18.75 -4.41
CA LYS A 309 10.14 20.21 -4.53
C LYS A 309 10.35 20.95 -3.22
N HIS A 310 10.13 20.31 -2.07
CA HIS A 310 10.26 20.93 -0.75
C HIS A 310 11.50 20.46 0.02
N ALA A 311 12.38 19.67 -0.61
CA ALA A 311 13.58 19.11 0.00
C ALA A 311 14.56 20.17 0.57
N HIS A 312 14.47 21.43 0.12
CA HIS A 312 15.31 22.54 0.58
C HIS A 312 14.74 23.32 1.78
N LEU A 313 13.54 22.97 2.24
CA LEU A 313 12.91 23.57 3.42
C LEU A 313 13.20 22.78 4.72
N HIS A 314 14.10 21.80 4.64
CA HIS A 314 14.42 20.81 5.68
C HIS A 314 15.93 20.60 5.80
#